data_AF-A0A2N9HLM0-F1
#
_entry.id   AF-A0A2N9HLM0-F1
#
_cell.length_a   1.000
_cell.length_b   1.000
_cell.length_c   1.000
_cell.angle_alpha   90.00
_cell.angle_beta   90.00
_cell.angle_gamma   90.00
#
_symmetry.space_group_name_H-M   'P 1'
#
loop_
_entity.id
_entity.type
_entity.pdbx_description
1 polymer ?
#
loop_
_entity_poly.entity_id
_entity_poly.type
_entity_poly.pdbx_seq_one_letter_code
_entity_poly.pdbx_strand_id
1 'polypeptide(L)'
;MAFRGKEMMKKVLKNVGEKNIAPGLKESLKKCIPDSKVVMGRAKRGLYAGRHIQFGNRVSEDGGNKSRRTWKPNVQGKRLFSYILDRHIRVKVTTHALRCIDKAGGIDEYLLKTPYQKMDTEMGLFWKAKIEKLYEELGKMEVVFFSPEDEAKFEQGFKDLKLAERTARRDARREMSGWSGKQKEIEEGQVEDQLIDDESARIGDESSHVDFHEQLAANS
;
A
#
# COMPACT_ATOMS: atom_id res chain seq x y z
N MET A 1 4.25 4.16 29.83
CA MET A 1 5.09 3.13 29.19
C MET A 1 6.32 3.80 28.61
N ALA A 2 7.38 3.98 29.41
CA ALA A 2 8.68 4.36 28.86
C ALA A 2 9.12 3.23 27.91
N PHE A 3 9.71 3.57 26.78
CA PHE A 3 10.22 2.60 25.81
C PHE A 3 11.25 1.69 26.52
N ARG A 4 10.76 0.53 27.00
CA ARG A 4 11.58 -0.58 27.51
C ARG A 4 12.58 -1.06 26.46
N GLY A 5 12.51 -0.62 25.19
CA GLY A 5 13.41 -1.04 24.11
C GLY A 5 14.90 -0.90 24.44
N LYS A 6 15.35 0.19 25.09
CA LYS A 6 16.74 0.33 25.54
C LYS A 6 17.10 -0.67 26.64
N GLU A 7 16.22 -0.83 27.62
CA GLU A 7 16.40 -1.78 28.71
C GLU A 7 16.33 -3.23 28.22
N MET A 8 15.46 -3.54 27.26
CA MET A 8 15.32 -4.83 26.60
C MET A 8 16.55 -5.11 25.76
N MET A 9 17.05 -4.16 24.96
CA MET A 9 18.33 -4.28 24.26
C MET A 9 19.46 -4.52 25.26
N LYS A 10 19.53 -3.74 26.35
CA LYS A 10 20.57 -3.91 27.37
C LYS A 10 20.49 -5.29 28.03
N LYS A 11 19.28 -5.81 28.27
CA LYS A 11 19.06 -7.20 28.75
C LYS A 11 19.47 -8.24 27.71
N VAL A 12 19.10 -8.08 26.45
CA VAL A 12 19.49 -8.98 25.35
C VAL A 12 21.00 -9.00 25.18
N LEU A 13 21.66 -7.83 25.18
CA LEU A 13 23.11 -7.72 25.12
C LEU A 13 23.79 -8.34 26.34
N LYS A 14 23.19 -8.22 27.53
CA LYS A 14 23.68 -8.86 28.76
C LYS A 14 23.53 -10.39 28.73
N ASN A 15 22.45 -10.90 28.13
CA ASN A 15 22.13 -12.32 28.09
C ASN A 15 22.86 -13.06 26.96
N VAL A 16 22.91 -12.48 25.76
CA VAL A 16 23.53 -13.07 24.56
C VAL A 16 25.03 -12.76 24.51
N GLY A 17 25.48 -11.66 25.13
CA GLY A 17 26.87 -11.21 25.10
C GLY A 17 27.20 -10.41 23.84
N GLU A 18 27.90 -9.28 23.99
CA GLU A 18 28.15 -8.35 22.89
C GLU A 18 28.96 -8.92 21.72
N LYS A 19 29.72 -10.00 21.95
CA LYS A 19 30.60 -10.65 20.98
C LYS A 19 29.91 -11.74 20.16
N ASN A 20 28.76 -12.25 20.63
CA ASN A 20 28.04 -13.37 19.98
C ASN A 20 27.00 -12.89 18.95
N ILE A 21 26.78 -11.58 18.84
CA ILE A 21 25.84 -10.99 17.89
C ILE A 21 26.60 -10.65 16.61
N ALA A 22 26.08 -11.13 15.46
CA ALA A 22 26.61 -10.77 14.16
C ALA A 22 26.68 -9.23 14.00
N PRO A 23 27.78 -8.68 13.48
CA PRO A 23 27.99 -7.22 13.45
C PRO A 23 26.85 -6.48 12.72
N GLY A 24 26.33 -7.04 11.63
CA GLY A 24 25.19 -6.46 10.91
C GLY A 24 23.88 -6.44 11.71
N LEU A 25 23.63 -7.43 12.57
CA LEU A 25 22.46 -7.45 13.45
C LEU A 25 22.58 -6.41 14.58
N LYS A 26 23.80 -6.16 15.07
CA LYS A 26 24.06 -5.13 16.08
C LYS A 26 23.77 -3.73 15.52
N GLU A 27 24.12 -3.49 14.26
CA GLU A 27 23.87 -2.22 13.56
C GLU A 27 22.40 -1.99 13.25
N SER A 28 21.68 -3.01 12.77
CA SER A 28 20.24 -2.90 12.52
C SER A 28 19.47 -2.64 13.82
N LEU A 29 19.83 -3.32 14.90
CA LEU A 29 19.19 -3.12 16.21
C LEU A 29 19.43 -1.70 16.76
N LYS A 30 20.64 -1.15 16.57
CA LYS A 30 20.94 0.25 16.94
C LYS A 30 20.07 1.24 16.18
N LYS A 31 19.81 1.02 14.90
CA LYS A 31 18.99 1.90 14.05
C LYS A 31 17.52 1.98 14.52
N CYS A 32 17.02 0.91 15.12
CA CYS A 32 15.66 0.83 15.65
C CYS A 32 15.49 1.46 17.04
N ILE A 33 16.60 1.86 17.68
CA ILE A 33 16.59 2.39 19.04
C ILE A 33 16.98 3.88 19.01
N PRO A 34 16.25 4.75 19.71
CA PRO A 34 16.54 6.18 19.73
C PRO A 34 17.89 6.46 20.41
N ASP A 35 18.81 7.15 19.75
CA ASP A 35 20.10 7.59 20.33
C ASP A 35 19.93 8.87 21.15
N SER A 36 18.99 8.86 22.09
CA SER A 36 18.62 10.06 22.84
C SER A 36 19.65 10.43 23.92
N LYS A 37 20.66 11.23 23.57
CA LYS A 37 21.48 12.01 24.54
C LYS A 37 20.78 13.33 24.87
N VAL A 38 19.55 13.24 25.38
CA VAL A 38 18.73 14.42 25.69
C VAL A 38 19.20 15.03 26.99
N VAL A 39 19.93 16.15 26.89
CA VAL A 39 20.41 16.89 28.06
C VAL A 39 19.31 17.70 28.73
N MET A 40 18.35 18.21 27.96
CA MET A 40 17.31 19.12 28.48
C MET A 40 15.97 18.41 28.70
N GLY A 41 15.42 18.50 29.92
CA GLY A 41 14.13 17.88 30.25
C GLY A 41 12.96 18.37 29.37
N ARG A 42 13.04 19.61 28.90
CA ARG A 42 12.04 20.19 27.97
C ARG A 42 11.99 19.51 26.59
N ALA A 43 13.08 18.87 26.14
CA ALA A 43 13.07 18.15 24.86
C ALA A 43 12.19 16.90 24.93
N LYS A 44 12.09 16.27 26.11
CA LYS A 44 11.28 15.06 26.30
C LYS A 44 9.77 15.28 26.09
N ARG A 45 9.31 16.55 26.11
CA ARG A 45 7.90 16.94 25.97
C ARG A 45 7.62 17.68 24.65
N GLY A 46 8.59 17.81 23.77
CA GLY A 46 8.45 18.61 22.54
C GLY A 46 9.25 18.03 21.38
N LEU A 47 9.16 18.70 20.23
CA LEU A 47 9.83 18.29 19.00
C LEU A 47 11.03 19.21 18.74
N TYR A 48 12.23 18.70 19.01
CA TYR A 48 13.46 19.50 18.92
C TYR A 48 14.38 19.09 17.77
N ALA A 49 14.12 17.94 17.11
CA ALA A 49 14.88 17.44 15.97
C ALA A 49 16.41 17.43 16.20
N GLY A 50 16.87 16.82 17.30
CA GLY A 50 18.29 16.75 17.66
C GLY A 50 18.90 18.06 18.16
N ARG A 51 18.17 19.18 18.19
CA ARG A 51 18.69 20.45 18.71
C ARG A 51 18.62 20.46 20.23
N HIS A 52 19.78 20.60 20.87
CA HIS A 52 19.92 20.68 22.32
C HIS A 52 20.58 21.98 22.76
N ILE A 53 20.54 22.23 24.06
CA ILE A 53 21.32 23.30 24.68
C ILE A 53 22.79 22.93 24.52
N GLN A 54 23.58 23.85 23.98
CA GLN A 54 25.03 23.71 23.94
C GLN A 54 25.65 24.51 25.09
N PHE A 55 26.65 23.92 25.73
CA PHE A 55 27.45 24.54 26.78
C PHE A 55 28.86 24.76 26.27
N GLY A 56 29.48 25.86 26.65
CA GLY A 56 30.82 26.22 26.21
C GLY A 56 31.22 27.60 26.69
N ASN A 57 32.15 28.24 25.99
CA ASN A 57 32.75 29.49 26.45
C ASN A 57 32.58 30.60 25.40
N ARG A 58 32.44 31.84 25.87
CA ARG A 58 32.73 33.04 25.08
C ARG A 58 34.21 33.35 25.29
N VAL A 59 34.96 33.47 24.21
CA VAL A 59 36.38 33.87 24.23
C VAL A 59 36.42 35.34 23.82
N SER A 60 37.14 36.17 24.58
CA SER A 60 37.39 37.56 24.18
C SER A 60 38.30 37.61 22.96
N GLU A 61 38.06 38.58 22.07
CA GLU A 61 38.80 38.74 20.81
C GLU A 61 40.29 39.02 21.04
N ASP A 62 40.61 39.98 21.90
CA ASP A 62 42.00 40.44 22.08
C ASP A 62 42.78 39.65 23.15
N GLY A 63 42.12 39.24 24.24
CA GLY A 63 42.79 38.72 25.44
C GLY A 63 42.64 37.23 25.70
N GLY A 64 41.95 36.47 24.82
CA GLY A 64 41.72 35.03 25.02
C GLY A 64 40.95 34.63 26.30
N ASN A 65 40.39 35.59 27.04
CA ASN A 65 39.68 35.37 28.29
C ASN A 65 38.41 34.54 28.06
N LYS A 66 38.26 33.45 28.81
CA LYS A 66 37.17 32.48 28.65
C LYS A 66 36.10 32.68 29.71
N SER A 67 34.91 33.12 29.29
CA SER A 67 33.72 33.18 30.15
C SER A 67 32.75 32.06 29.80
N ARG A 68 32.17 31.36 30.78
CA ARG A 68 31.15 30.33 30.50
C ARG A 68 29.90 30.96 29.88
N ARG A 69 29.34 30.32 28.84
CA ARG A 69 28.06 30.69 28.24
C ARG A 69 27.25 29.47 27.84
N THR A 70 25.97 29.70 27.55
CA THR A 70 25.03 28.66 27.13
C THR A 70 24.25 29.12 25.91
N TRP A 71 24.15 28.28 24.89
CA TRP A 71 23.35 28.54 23.69
C TRP A 71 22.05 27.73 23.76
N LYS A 72 20.92 28.43 23.80
CA LYS A 72 19.59 27.81 23.82
C LYS A 72 19.05 27.74 22.38
N PRO A 73 18.45 26.61 21.95
CA PRO A 73 17.76 26.55 20.67
C PRO A 73 16.52 27.46 20.68
N ASN A 74 16.16 27.98 19.50
CA ASN A 74 14.94 28.77 19.29
C ASN A 74 13.72 27.84 19.29
N VAL A 75 12.85 27.99 20.30
CA VAL A 75 11.68 27.13 20.53
C VAL A 75 10.42 27.98 20.52
N GLN A 76 9.44 27.55 19.74
CA GLN A 76 8.16 28.23 19.57
C GLN A 76 7.00 27.28 19.91
N GLY A 77 5.95 27.82 20.53
CA GLY A 77 4.70 27.07 20.74
C GLY A 77 3.81 27.21 19.52
N LYS A 78 3.57 26.10 18.79
CA LYS A 78 2.74 26.10 17.58
C LYS A 78 1.65 25.03 17.67
N ARG A 79 0.57 25.27 16.93
CA ARG A 79 -0.51 24.31 16.68
C ARG A 79 -0.25 23.73 15.28
N LEU A 80 -0.01 22.44 15.21
CA LEU A 80 0.21 21.73 13.94
C LEU A 80 -0.99 20.85 13.67
N PHE A 81 -1.52 20.89 12.45
CA PHE A 81 -2.62 20.04 12.05
C PHE A 81 -2.11 18.64 11.68
N SER A 82 -2.75 17.61 12.20
CA SER A 82 -2.51 16.20 11.87
C SER A 82 -3.70 15.72 11.04
N TYR A 83 -3.43 15.24 9.83
CA TYR A 83 -4.45 14.77 8.89
C TYR A 83 -5.09 13.48 9.38
N ILE A 84 -4.29 12.54 9.86
CA ILE A 84 -4.79 11.22 10.30
C ILE A 84 -5.63 11.31 11.59
N LEU A 85 -5.36 12.32 12.44
CA LEU A 85 -6.10 12.55 13.68
C LEU A 85 -7.21 13.59 13.55
N ASP A 86 -7.34 14.22 12.36
CA ASP A 86 -8.24 15.33 12.05
C ASP A 86 -8.28 16.41 13.15
N ARG A 87 -7.12 16.76 13.70
CA ARG A 87 -7.05 17.70 14.83
C ARG A 87 -5.74 18.46 14.90
N HIS A 88 -5.82 19.62 15.55
CA HIS A 88 -4.65 20.43 15.87
C HIS A 88 -3.94 19.94 17.12
N ILE A 89 -2.65 19.64 17.01
CA ILE A 89 -1.77 19.26 18.11
C ILE A 89 -0.95 20.48 18.53
N ARG A 90 -1.05 20.87 19.81
CA ARG A 90 -0.25 21.96 20.38
C ARG A 90 1.08 21.41 20.90
N VAL A 91 2.19 21.87 20.33
CA VAL A 91 3.53 21.42 20.71
C VAL A 91 4.54 22.56 20.78
N LYS A 92 5.55 22.39 21.63
CA LYS A 92 6.77 23.19 21.58
C LYS A 92 7.71 22.59 20.53
N VAL A 93 8.02 23.38 19.52
CA VAL A 93 8.78 22.95 18.34
C VAL A 93 9.95 23.90 18.13
N THR A 94 11.11 23.38 17.73
CA THR A 94 12.23 24.24 17.30
C THR A 94 11.99 24.76 15.90
N THR A 95 12.57 25.92 15.55
CA THR A 95 12.46 26.44 14.17
C THR A 95 13.03 25.48 13.13
N HIS A 96 14.08 24.74 13.49
CA HIS A 96 14.61 23.66 12.65
C HIS A 96 13.58 22.53 12.45
N ALA A 97 12.92 22.08 13.52
CA ALA A 97 11.90 21.05 13.42
C ALA A 97 10.70 21.52 12.58
N LEU A 98 10.27 22.79 12.71
CA LEU A 98 9.24 23.37 11.84
C LEU A 98 9.65 23.29 10.36
N ARG A 99 10.86 23.73 10.01
CA ARG A 99 11.35 23.63 8.62
C ARG A 99 11.39 22.18 8.11
N CYS A 100 11.71 21.22 8.97
CA CYS A 100 11.68 19.81 8.61
C CYS A 100 10.26 19.27 8.41
N ILE A 101 9.30 19.74 9.20
CA ILE A 101 7.88 19.41 9.07
C ILE A 101 7.34 19.95 7.75
N ASP A 102 7.64 21.20 7.42
CA ASP A 102 7.23 21.83 6.16
C ASP A 102 7.84 21.10 4.96
N LYS A 103 9.14 20.78 5.02
CA LYS A 103 9.82 19.99 3.99
C LYS A 103 9.23 18.58 3.86
N ALA A 104 8.76 18.00 4.95
CA ALA A 104 8.16 16.68 4.95
C ALA A 104 6.74 16.68 4.40
N GLY A 105 6.02 17.81 4.39
CA GLY A 105 4.62 17.91 3.95
C GLY A 105 3.58 17.92 5.10
N GLY A 106 4.03 17.93 6.36
CA GLY A 106 3.13 17.90 7.51
C GLY A 106 3.72 17.16 8.71
N ILE A 107 3.02 17.20 9.84
CA ILE A 107 3.49 16.57 11.08
C ILE A 107 3.49 15.04 10.99
N ASP A 108 2.45 14.47 10.37
CA ASP A 108 2.29 13.02 10.27
C ASP A 108 3.40 12.43 9.37
N GLU A 109 3.58 13.03 8.19
CA GLU A 109 4.65 12.65 7.27
C GLU A 109 6.04 12.83 7.87
N TYR A 110 6.26 13.90 8.63
CA TYR A 110 7.51 14.10 9.36
C TYR A 110 7.77 12.96 10.34
N LEU A 111 6.77 12.54 11.11
CA LEU A 111 6.91 11.46 12.08
C LEU A 111 7.18 10.11 11.40
N LEU A 112 6.50 9.82 10.29
CA LEU A 112 6.69 8.61 9.51
C LEU A 112 8.09 8.55 8.86
N LYS A 113 8.50 9.63 8.18
CA LYS A 113 9.78 9.74 7.46
C LYS A 113 10.99 9.77 8.40
N THR A 114 10.83 10.26 9.63
CA THR A 114 11.94 10.37 10.57
C THR A 114 12.31 8.99 11.14
N PRO A 115 13.58 8.56 11.05
CA PRO A 115 14.01 7.27 11.57
C PRO A 115 13.98 7.24 13.10
N TYR A 116 13.74 6.05 13.66
CA TYR A 116 13.66 5.80 15.11
C TYR A 116 14.90 6.31 15.86
N GLN A 117 16.09 6.18 15.28
CA GLN A 117 17.33 6.67 15.88
C GLN A 117 17.36 8.19 16.10
N LYS A 118 16.76 8.98 15.20
CA LYS A 118 16.71 10.46 15.27
C LYS A 118 15.52 10.98 16.09
N MET A 119 14.65 10.09 16.56
CA MET A 119 13.54 10.44 17.44
C MET A 119 14.02 10.48 18.88
N ASP A 120 14.42 11.67 19.32
CA ASP A 120 14.96 11.85 20.68
C ASP A 120 13.89 11.75 21.78
N THR A 121 12.61 11.92 21.39
CA THR A 121 11.49 12.14 22.30
C THR A 121 10.61 10.90 22.42
N GLU A 122 10.37 10.43 23.65
CA GLU A 122 9.44 9.31 23.93
C GLU A 122 8.02 9.59 23.40
N MET A 123 7.54 10.83 23.57
CA MET A 123 6.29 11.30 23.00
C MET A 123 6.26 11.19 21.47
N GLY A 124 7.38 11.50 20.80
CA GLY A 124 7.48 11.41 19.34
C GLY A 124 7.41 9.97 18.84
N LEU A 125 8.05 9.05 19.55
CA LEU A 125 7.95 7.61 19.27
C LEU A 125 6.53 7.08 19.47
N PHE A 126 5.87 7.49 20.55
CA PHE A 126 4.48 7.13 20.80
C PHE A 126 3.54 7.64 19.70
N TRP A 127 3.73 8.88 19.25
CA TRP A 127 2.94 9.41 18.15
C TRP A 127 3.21 8.71 16.83
N LYS A 128 4.48 8.42 16.52
CA LYS A 128 4.83 7.66 15.34
C LYS A 128 4.12 6.31 15.32
N ALA A 129 4.22 5.53 16.39
CA ALA A 129 3.56 4.23 16.50
C ALA A 129 2.02 4.33 16.44
N LYS A 130 1.43 5.38 17.01
CA LYS A 130 0.00 5.62 16.92
C LYS A 130 -0.43 5.94 15.48
N ILE A 131 0.32 6.80 14.80
CA ILE A 131 0.04 7.23 13.43
C ILE A 131 0.24 6.08 12.45
N GLU A 132 1.31 5.30 12.58
CA GLU A 132 1.55 4.09 11.76
C GLU A 132 0.36 3.13 11.84
N LYS A 133 -0.13 2.82 13.05
CA LYS A 133 -1.32 1.97 13.23
C LYS A 133 -2.58 2.52 12.56
N LEU A 134 -2.82 3.82 12.71
CA LEU A 134 -3.99 4.44 12.07
C LEU A 134 -3.90 4.41 10.55
N TYR A 135 -2.71 4.59 9.98
CA TYR A 135 -2.52 4.43 8.53
C TYR A 135 -2.65 2.98 8.07
N GLU A 136 -2.21 2.00 8.88
CA GLU A 136 -2.44 0.58 8.60
C GLU A 136 -3.93 0.23 8.63
N GLU A 137 -4.68 0.76 9.59
CA GLU A 137 -6.14 0.61 9.68
C GLU A 137 -6.83 1.26 8.48
N LEU A 138 -6.42 2.47 8.11
CA LEU A 138 -6.96 3.21 6.97
C LEU A 138 -6.61 2.54 5.63
N GLY A 139 -5.43 1.91 5.53
CA GLY A 139 -5.02 1.16 4.34
C GLY A 139 -5.72 -0.19 4.18
N LYS A 140 -6.22 -0.79 5.27
CA LYS A 140 -7.08 -1.98 5.22
C LYS A 140 -8.53 -1.63 4.90
N MET A 141 -8.92 -0.37 5.08
CA MET A 141 -10.24 0.09 4.71
C MET A 141 -10.31 0.13 3.19
N GLU A 142 -11.04 -0.82 2.60
CA GLU A 142 -11.34 -0.79 1.18
C GLU A 142 -12.26 0.40 0.92
N VAL A 143 -11.69 1.45 0.33
CA VAL A 143 -12.48 2.57 -0.19
C VAL A 143 -13.06 2.11 -1.51
N VAL A 144 -14.15 1.35 -1.44
CA VAL A 144 -14.88 0.92 -2.63
C VAL A 144 -15.59 2.15 -3.20
N PHE A 145 -15.26 2.52 -4.44
CA PHE A 145 -15.91 3.67 -5.11
C PHE A 145 -17.33 3.34 -5.55
N PHE A 146 -17.62 2.04 -5.70
CA PHE A 146 -18.88 1.48 -6.14
C PHE A 146 -19.45 0.56 -5.07
N SER A 147 -20.77 0.38 -5.04
CA SER A 147 -21.35 -0.71 -4.24
C SER A 147 -20.83 -2.05 -4.80
N PRO A 148 -20.63 -3.09 -3.97
CA PRO A 148 -20.30 -4.44 -4.47
C PRO A 148 -21.27 -4.92 -5.56
N GLU A 149 -22.53 -4.47 -5.51
CA GLU A 149 -23.53 -4.74 -6.55
C GLU A 149 -23.22 -4.06 -7.88
N ASP A 150 -22.70 -2.84 -7.85
CA ASP A 150 -22.38 -2.08 -9.06
C ASP A 150 -21.09 -2.63 -9.68
N GLU A 151 -20.11 -3.03 -8.88
CA GLU A 151 -18.91 -3.74 -9.35
C GLU A 151 -19.29 -5.03 -10.10
N ALA A 152 -20.22 -5.81 -9.56
CA ALA A 152 -20.73 -7.01 -10.22
C ALA A 152 -21.47 -6.70 -11.55
N LYS A 153 -22.26 -5.62 -11.60
CA LYS A 153 -22.92 -5.18 -12.84
C LYS A 153 -21.91 -4.72 -13.90
N PHE A 154 -20.85 -4.00 -13.49
CA PHE A 154 -19.79 -3.61 -14.42
C PHE A 154 -19.06 -4.84 -14.95
N GLU A 155 -18.73 -5.81 -14.10
CA GLU A 155 -18.10 -7.06 -14.54
C GLU A 155 -18.95 -7.84 -15.54
N GLN A 156 -20.27 -7.93 -15.30
CA GLN A 156 -21.21 -8.54 -16.23
C GLN A 156 -21.27 -7.75 -17.55
N GLY A 157 -21.43 -6.43 -17.48
CA GLY A 157 -21.44 -5.55 -18.66
C GLY A 157 -20.17 -5.66 -19.51
N PHE A 158 -18.99 -5.78 -18.90
CA PHE A 158 -17.74 -5.97 -19.65
C PHE A 158 -17.63 -7.37 -20.30
N LYS A 159 -18.17 -8.42 -19.66
CA LYS A 159 -18.24 -9.77 -20.24
C LYS A 159 -19.17 -9.79 -21.45
N ASP A 160 -20.34 -9.19 -21.31
CA ASP A 160 -21.35 -9.12 -22.37
C ASP A 160 -20.82 -8.31 -23.55
N LEU A 161 -20.13 -7.19 -23.29
CA LEU A 161 -19.52 -6.37 -24.35
C LEU A 161 -18.40 -7.10 -25.09
N LYS A 162 -17.55 -7.86 -24.39
CA LYS A 162 -16.55 -8.73 -25.04
C LYS A 162 -17.19 -9.85 -25.86
N LEU A 163 -18.28 -10.45 -25.39
CA LEU A 163 -19.00 -11.47 -26.13
C LEU A 163 -19.64 -10.88 -27.39
N ALA A 164 -20.26 -9.71 -27.28
CA ALA A 164 -20.83 -8.97 -28.40
C ALA A 164 -19.77 -8.56 -29.44
N GLU A 165 -18.60 -8.11 -28.99
CA GLU A 165 -17.47 -7.81 -29.89
C GLU A 165 -16.99 -9.07 -30.61
N ARG A 166 -16.93 -10.21 -29.90
CA ARG A 166 -16.51 -11.50 -30.46
C ARG A 166 -17.51 -12.06 -31.47
N THR A 167 -18.82 -11.93 -31.21
CA THR A 167 -19.87 -12.31 -32.16
C THR A 167 -19.84 -11.41 -33.37
N ALA A 168 -19.83 -10.08 -33.20
CA ALA A 168 -19.73 -9.13 -34.30
C ALA A 168 -18.51 -9.38 -35.21
N ARG A 169 -17.35 -9.69 -34.62
CA ARG A 169 -16.14 -10.04 -35.38
C ARG A 169 -16.27 -11.36 -36.12
N ARG A 170 -16.99 -12.34 -35.56
CA ARG A 170 -17.28 -13.62 -36.22
C ARG A 170 -18.26 -13.43 -37.37
N ASP A 171 -19.29 -12.63 -37.19
CA ASP A 171 -20.32 -12.37 -38.21
C ASP A 171 -19.74 -11.54 -39.36
N ALA A 172 -18.93 -10.52 -39.07
CA ALA A 172 -18.17 -9.80 -40.09
C ALA A 172 -17.24 -10.73 -40.89
N ARG A 173 -16.61 -11.74 -40.25
CA ARG A 173 -15.82 -12.76 -40.96
C ARG A 173 -16.68 -13.65 -41.85
N ARG A 174 -17.89 -14.04 -41.40
CA ARG A 174 -18.84 -14.85 -42.17
C ARG A 174 -19.38 -14.12 -43.40
N GLU A 175 -19.68 -12.83 -43.25
CA GLU A 175 -20.11 -11.96 -44.35
C GLU A 175 -18.98 -11.79 -45.38
N MET A 176 -17.75 -11.56 -44.93
CA MET A 176 -16.58 -11.44 -45.79
C MET A 176 -16.19 -12.76 -46.48
N SER A 177 -16.45 -13.92 -45.85
CA SER A 177 -16.16 -15.24 -46.43
C SER A 177 -17.28 -15.77 -47.35
N GLY A 178 -18.35 -15.01 -47.59
CA GLY A 178 -19.44 -15.39 -48.49
C GLY A 178 -20.27 -16.62 -48.05
N TRP A 179 -20.12 -17.08 -46.80
CA TRP A 179 -20.87 -18.24 -46.28
C TRP A 179 -22.32 -17.89 -45.91
N SER A 180 -22.64 -16.59 -45.74
CA SER A 180 -23.96 -16.13 -45.33
C SER A 180 -25.06 -16.30 -46.38
N GLY A 181 -24.71 -16.40 -47.66
CA GLY A 181 -25.67 -16.68 -48.73
C GLY A 181 -26.20 -18.12 -48.72
N LYS A 182 -25.43 -19.07 -48.17
CA LYS A 182 -25.74 -20.51 -48.29
C LYS A 182 -26.48 -21.10 -47.09
N GLN A 183 -26.59 -20.37 -45.97
CA GLN A 183 -27.31 -20.81 -44.76
C GLN A 183 -28.72 -20.23 -44.63
N LYS A 184 -28.98 -19.00 -45.13
CA LYS A 184 -30.35 -18.46 -45.18
C LYS A 184 -31.29 -19.32 -46.02
N GLU A 185 -30.79 -19.88 -47.13
CA GLU A 185 -31.53 -20.85 -47.96
C GLU A 185 -31.78 -22.21 -47.26
N ILE A 186 -31.02 -22.56 -46.21
CA ILE A 186 -31.15 -23.83 -45.49
C ILE A 186 -32.07 -23.69 -44.27
N GLU A 187 -32.05 -22.55 -43.58
CA GLU A 187 -32.94 -22.29 -42.43
C GLU A 187 -34.38 -21.95 -42.87
N GLU A 188 -34.58 -21.30 -44.02
CA GLU A 188 -35.93 -21.06 -44.58
C GLU A 188 -36.56 -22.36 -45.12
N GLY A 189 -35.77 -23.30 -45.65
CA GLY A 189 -36.26 -24.61 -46.09
C GLY A 189 -36.63 -25.57 -44.94
N GLN A 190 -35.95 -25.48 -43.79
CA GLN A 190 -36.24 -26.36 -42.64
C GLN A 190 -37.51 -25.99 -41.86
N VAL A 191 -38.00 -24.75 -41.97
CA VAL A 191 -39.29 -24.33 -41.38
C VAL A 191 -40.47 -24.77 -42.26
N GLU A 192 -40.26 -24.95 -43.57
CA GLU A 192 -41.27 -25.50 -44.49
C GLU A 192 -41.34 -27.04 -44.41
N ASP A 193 -40.22 -27.75 -44.24
CA ASP A 193 -40.20 -29.22 -44.14
C ASP A 193 -40.83 -29.76 -42.83
N GLN A 194 -40.76 -29.01 -41.72
CA GLN A 194 -41.41 -29.41 -40.45
C GLN A 194 -42.95 -29.39 -40.49
N LEU A 195 -43.57 -28.80 -41.52
CA LEU A 195 -45.03 -28.80 -41.73
C LEU A 195 -45.51 -29.93 -42.66
N ILE A 196 -44.58 -30.67 -43.30
CA ILE A 196 -44.90 -31.73 -44.28
C ILE A 196 -44.66 -33.13 -43.68
N ASP A 197 -43.76 -33.25 -42.70
CA ASP A 197 -43.34 -34.55 -42.12
C ASP A 197 -44.36 -35.23 -41.19
N ASP A 198 -45.48 -34.58 -40.82
CA ASP A 198 -46.56 -35.21 -40.04
C ASP A 198 -47.51 -36.07 -40.91
N GLU A 199 -47.43 -36.03 -42.24
CA GLU A 199 -48.38 -36.73 -43.14
C GLU A 199 -47.85 -37.99 -43.83
N SER A 200 -46.54 -38.30 -43.79
CA SER A 200 -45.97 -39.40 -44.60
C SER A 200 -45.20 -40.49 -43.86
N ALA A 201 -45.51 -40.76 -42.59
CA ALA A 201 -44.97 -41.92 -41.87
C ALA A 201 -45.89 -43.16 -41.96
N ARG A 202 -46.14 -43.64 -43.19
CA ARG A 202 -46.53 -45.04 -43.46
C ARG A 202 -45.80 -45.53 -44.70
N ILE A 203 -45.15 -46.70 -44.55
CA ILE A 203 -44.54 -47.61 -45.56
C ILE A 203 -43.00 -47.68 -45.50
N GLY A 204 -42.49 -48.72 -44.83
CA GLY A 204 -41.77 -49.84 -45.46
C GLY A 204 -40.30 -49.71 -45.87
N ASP A 205 -39.43 -50.22 -44.99
CA ASP A 205 -38.29 -51.15 -45.16
C ASP A 205 -37.21 -51.06 -46.28
N GLU A 206 -35.99 -51.36 -45.79
CA GLU A 206 -34.90 -52.22 -46.32
C GLU A 206 -33.65 -51.66 -47.05
N SER A 207 -32.52 -51.77 -46.31
CA SER A 207 -31.15 -52.18 -46.74
C SER A 207 -30.33 -51.21 -47.62
N SER A 208 -28.99 -51.05 -47.55
CA SER A 208 -27.86 -51.93 -47.22
C SER A 208 -26.59 -51.02 -47.09
N HIS A 209 -25.71 -51.16 -46.09
CA HIS A 209 -24.45 -51.95 -46.07
C HIS A 209 -23.15 -51.09 -46.03
N VAL A 210 -22.23 -51.50 -45.12
CA VAL A 210 -20.75 -51.31 -44.96
C VAL A 210 -20.11 -49.90 -45.02
N ASP A 211 -19.04 -49.57 -44.31
CA ASP A 211 -18.35 -50.05 -43.09
C ASP A 211 -17.07 -49.18 -42.89
N PHE A 212 -16.50 -49.24 -41.68
CA PHE A 212 -15.13 -48.88 -41.21
C PHE A 212 -14.80 -47.39 -40.94
N HIS A 213 -14.73 -46.98 -39.66
CA HIS A 213 -13.57 -46.98 -38.73
C HIS A 213 -12.49 -45.95 -39.13
N GLU A 214 -11.92 -45.11 -38.27
CA GLU A 214 -11.30 -45.47 -37.00
C GLU A 214 -11.04 -44.20 -36.14
N GLN A 215 -11.24 -44.34 -34.84
CA GLN A 215 -10.81 -43.41 -33.79
C GLN A 215 -9.29 -43.30 -33.79
N LEU A 216 -8.71 -42.17 -33.36
CA LEU A 216 -7.61 -42.23 -32.40
C LEU A 216 -7.59 -40.97 -31.53
N ALA A 217 -7.73 -41.22 -30.22
CA ALA A 217 -7.48 -40.28 -29.15
C ALA A 217 -6.01 -40.33 -28.69
N ALA A 218 -5.62 -39.22 -28.05
CA ALA A 218 -4.61 -39.07 -27.00
C ALA A 218 -3.11 -39.08 -27.35
N ASN A 219 -2.47 -37.95 -27.01
CA ASN A 219 -1.26 -37.73 -26.19
C ASN A 219 -0.63 -36.39 -26.64
N SER A 220 -0.26 -35.41 -25.81
CA SER A 220 0.35 -35.42 -24.47
C SER A 220 0.09 -34.08 -23.76
#